data_AF-A0A832UHT3-F1
#
_entry.id   AF-A0A832UHT3-F1
#
_cell.length_a   1.000
_cell.length_b   1.000
_cell.length_c   1.000
_cell.angle_alpha   90.00
_cell.angle_beta   90.00
_cell.angle_gamma   90.00
#
_symmetry.space_group_name_H-M   'P 1'
#
loop_
_entity.id
_entity.type
_entity.pdbx_description
1 polymer ?
#
loop_
_entity_poly.entity_id
_entity_poly.type
_entity_poly.pdbx_seq_one_letter_code
_entity_poly.pdbx_strand_id
1 'polypeptide(L)'
;MEVQQPQAQQGGMAWIPGATTIGVVCREGVILASEKRVSYGYLVVSKGGRKVFRITEQIGAACAGLVGDMQILTREVEAQANLYRMDVGRAISVRSAAKLMSNILFNRRYAPLITQT
;
A
#
# COMPACT_ATOMS: atom_id res chain seq x y z
N MET A 1 -7.79 7.84 45.71
CA MET A 1 -8.84 7.30 44.81
C MET A 1 -8.30 7.37 43.40
N GLU A 2 -7.55 6.36 42.97
CA GLU A 2 -7.18 6.19 41.56
C GLU A 2 -8.23 5.29 40.92
N VAL A 3 -9.02 5.87 40.03
CA VAL A 3 -9.95 5.11 39.19
C VAL A 3 -9.11 4.48 38.08
N GLN A 4 -8.71 3.23 38.29
CA GLN A 4 -8.10 2.39 37.25
C GLN A 4 -9.14 2.23 36.13
N GLN A 5 -8.95 2.94 35.02
CA GLN A 5 -9.77 2.75 33.82
C GLN A 5 -9.58 1.31 33.33
N PRO A 6 -10.66 0.59 32.99
CA PRO A 6 -10.52 -0.77 32.49
C PRO A 6 -9.77 -0.72 31.17
N GLN A 7 -8.56 -1.27 31.14
CA GLN A 7 -7.86 -1.55 29.90
C GLN A 7 -8.75 -2.50 29.11
N ALA A 8 -9.36 -1.97 28.05
CA ALA A 8 -10.08 -2.78 27.07
C ALA A 8 -9.07 -3.76 26.47
N GLN A 9 -9.09 -4.97 27.01
CA GLN A 9 -8.35 -6.11 26.49
C GLN A 9 -8.98 -6.44 25.13
N GLN A 10 -8.51 -5.79 24.07
CA GLN A 10 -8.95 -6.07 22.70
C GLN A 10 -8.28 -7.36 22.23
N GLY A 11 -8.78 -8.49 22.74
CA GLY A 11 -8.44 -9.85 22.30
C GLY A 11 -9.13 -10.23 20.99
N GLY A 12 -9.15 -9.32 20.01
CA GLY A 12 -9.75 -9.52 18.70
C GLY A 12 -8.93 -8.76 17.66
N MET A 13 -8.81 -9.33 16.45
CA MET A 13 -8.06 -8.83 15.30
C MET A 13 -7.81 -7.31 15.34
N ALA A 14 -6.53 -6.91 15.35
CA ALA A 14 -6.12 -5.51 15.41
C ALA A 14 -6.95 -4.68 14.41
N TRP A 15 -7.77 -3.77 14.92
CA TRP A 15 -8.58 -2.90 14.09
C TRP A 15 -7.65 -1.93 13.38
N ILE A 16 -7.45 -2.13 12.08
CA ILE A 16 -6.64 -1.24 11.24
C ILE A 16 -7.60 -0.18 10.69
N PRO A 17 -7.49 1.09 11.11
CA PRO A 17 -8.29 2.15 10.50
C PRO A 17 -8.03 2.17 9.00
N GLY A 18 -9.12 2.15 8.23
CA GLY A 18 -9.05 2.18 6.78
C GLY A 18 -8.37 3.44 6.25
N ALA A 19 -7.93 3.37 5.01
CA ALA A 19 -7.43 4.52 4.27
C ALA A 19 -8.22 4.64 2.97
N THR A 20 -8.47 5.86 2.52
CA THR A 20 -9.17 6.12 1.25
C THR A 20 -8.17 6.61 0.21
N THR A 21 -8.24 5.99 -0.95
CA THR A 21 -7.37 6.24 -2.10
C THR A 21 -8.20 6.26 -3.36
N ILE A 22 -7.84 7.13 -4.31
CA ILE A 22 -8.48 7.24 -5.62
C ILE A 22 -7.41 7.27 -6.73
N GLY A 23 -7.78 6.70 -7.88
CA GLY A 23 -7.04 6.80 -9.13
C GLY A 23 -7.95 7.35 -10.23
N VAL A 24 -7.48 8.34 -10.97
CA VAL A 24 -8.23 8.97 -12.08
C VAL A 24 -7.40 8.92 -13.35
N VAL A 25 -8.01 8.47 -14.45
CA VAL A 25 -7.41 8.50 -15.78
C VAL A 25 -7.84 9.78 -16.49
N CYS A 26 -6.86 10.55 -16.97
CA CYS A 26 -7.03 11.78 -17.71
C CYS A 26 -6.51 11.61 -19.14
N ARG A 27 -6.78 12.59 -20.02
CA ARG A 27 -6.34 12.54 -21.43
C ARG A 27 -4.82 12.39 -21.59
N GLU A 28 -4.04 13.04 -20.73
CA GLU A 28 -2.58 13.10 -20.83
C GLU A 28 -1.85 12.37 -19.69
N GLY A 29 -2.57 11.60 -18.87
CA GLY A 29 -1.94 10.91 -17.76
C GLY A 29 -2.91 10.35 -16.73
N VAL A 30 -2.38 10.05 -15.56
CA VAL A 30 -3.13 9.48 -14.44
C VAL A 30 -2.81 10.22 -13.16
N ILE A 31 -3.79 10.33 -12.27
CA ILE A 31 -3.63 10.92 -10.94
C ILE A 31 -3.91 9.85 -9.90
N LEU A 32 -2.99 9.67 -8.97
CA LEU A 32 -3.18 8.85 -7.78
C LEU A 32 -3.19 9.77 -6.56
N ALA A 33 -4.23 9.67 -5.74
CA ALA A 33 -4.37 10.48 -4.53
C ALA A 33 -4.84 9.62 -3.36
N SER A 34 -4.39 9.96 -2.15
CA SER A 34 -4.76 9.25 -0.93
C SER A 34 -4.86 10.21 0.24
N GLU A 35 -5.77 9.93 1.18
CA GLU A 35 -5.82 10.71 2.42
C GLU A 35 -4.57 10.49 3.29
N LYS A 36 -4.11 11.55 3.97
CA LYS A 36 -2.83 11.58 4.70
C LYS A 36 -2.91 11.20 6.18
N ARG A 37 -4.10 10.87 6.67
CA ARG A 37 -4.31 10.51 8.07
C ARG A 37 -3.69 9.15 8.38
N VAL A 38 -2.96 9.05 9.48
CA VAL A 38 -2.50 7.78 10.05
C VAL A 38 -3.05 7.71 11.46
N SER A 39 -3.72 6.61 11.79
CA SER A 39 -4.37 6.41 13.08
C SER A 39 -3.94 5.09 13.71
N TYR A 40 -3.88 5.08 15.04
CA TYR A 40 -3.72 3.87 15.85
C TYR A 40 -4.94 3.77 16.77
N GLY A 41 -5.87 2.88 16.43
CA GLY A 41 -7.22 2.92 17.00
C GLY A 41 -7.85 4.30 16.76
N TYR A 42 -8.40 4.90 17.83
CA TYR A 42 -9.04 6.21 17.78
C TYR A 42 -8.06 7.40 17.80
N LEU A 43 -6.75 7.15 17.94
CA LEU A 43 -5.74 8.19 18.01
C LEU A 43 -5.18 8.51 16.61
N VAL A 44 -5.30 9.76 16.16
CA VAL A 44 -4.59 10.24 14.96
C VAL A 44 -3.13 10.49 15.32
N VAL A 45 -2.24 9.61 14.87
CA VAL A 45 -0.80 9.71 15.11
C VAL A 45 -0.09 10.60 14.10
N SER A 46 -0.66 10.79 12.90
CA SER A 46 -0.10 11.70 11.89
C SER A 46 -1.16 12.19 10.90
N LYS A 47 -0.96 13.41 10.39
CA LYS A 47 -1.71 13.99 9.26
C LYS A 47 -0.86 14.09 7.97
N GLY A 48 0.36 13.58 7.99
CA GLY A 48 1.34 13.68 6.91
C GLY A 48 1.69 12.34 6.26
N GLY A 49 0.88 11.30 6.47
CA GLY A 49 1.12 9.97 5.93
C GLY A 49 1.20 9.97 4.41
N ARG A 50 2.29 9.38 3.87
CA ARG A 50 2.44 9.15 2.43
C ARG A 50 1.96 7.75 2.10
N LYS A 51 0.86 7.68 1.36
CA LYS A 51 0.20 6.43 0.94
C LYS A 51 0.17 6.28 -0.58
N VAL A 52 0.93 7.10 -1.30
CA VAL A 52 1.19 6.97 -2.74
C VAL A 52 2.67 6.67 -2.88
N PHE A 53 2.98 5.60 -3.58
CA PHE A 53 4.31 5.02 -3.72
C PHE A 53 4.70 4.99 -5.20
N ARG A 54 5.94 5.34 -5.48
CA ARG A 54 6.53 5.23 -6.82
C ARG A 54 7.10 3.82 -6.98
N ILE A 55 6.75 3.15 -8.07
CA ILE A 55 7.30 1.83 -8.45
C ILE A 55 8.38 2.02 -9.52
N THR A 56 8.09 2.81 -10.55
CA THR A 56 9.05 3.22 -11.59
C THR A 56 8.82 4.70 -11.91
N GLU A 57 9.62 5.29 -12.80
CA GLU A 57 9.42 6.67 -13.26
C GLU A 57 8.04 6.91 -13.91
N GLN A 58 7.36 5.87 -14.39
CA GLN A 58 6.06 5.97 -15.07
C GLN A 58 4.94 5.18 -14.37
N ILE A 59 5.22 4.53 -13.24
CA ILE A 59 4.26 3.68 -12.53
C ILE A 59 4.26 4.05 -11.05
N GLY A 60 3.08 4.41 -10.54
CA GLY A 60 2.82 4.58 -9.12
C GLY A 60 1.75 3.61 -8.65
N ALA A 61 1.70 3.38 -7.34
CA ALA A 61 0.64 2.64 -6.67
C ALA A 61 0.19 3.41 -5.44
N ALA A 62 -1.06 3.26 -5.05
CA ALA A 62 -1.62 3.98 -3.92
C ALA A 62 -2.32 3.00 -2.98
N CYS A 63 -2.28 3.31 -1.68
CA CYS A 63 -2.45 2.32 -0.62
C CYS A 63 -3.66 2.59 0.25
N ALA A 64 -4.54 1.61 0.32
CA ALA A 64 -5.56 1.48 1.35
C ALA A 64 -5.25 0.27 2.25
N GLY A 65 -4.98 0.47 3.55
CA GLY A 65 -4.64 -0.60 4.48
C GLY A 65 -3.31 -0.38 5.21
N LEU A 66 -2.62 -1.46 5.56
CA LEU A 66 -1.36 -1.43 6.31
C LEU A 66 -0.23 -0.90 5.43
N VAL A 67 0.17 0.34 5.71
CA VAL A 67 1.22 1.06 4.97
C VAL A 67 2.56 0.29 4.94
N GLY A 68 2.88 -0.44 6.01
CA GLY A 68 4.10 -1.26 6.09
C GLY A 68 4.14 -2.37 5.04
N ASP A 69 3.02 -3.08 4.85
CA ASP A 69 2.90 -4.15 3.85
C ASP A 69 3.04 -3.59 2.43
N MET A 70 2.43 -2.43 2.17
CA MET A 70 2.56 -1.77 0.86
C MET A 70 4.00 -1.35 0.57
N GLN A 71 4.77 -0.90 1.57
CA GLN A 71 6.18 -0.56 1.38
C GLN A 71 7.01 -1.78 0.99
N ILE A 72 6.69 -2.97 1.52
CA ILE A 72 7.35 -4.22 1.14
C ILE A 72 6.93 -4.60 -0.29
N LEU A 73 5.63 -4.60 -0.57
CA LEU A 73 5.09 -4.94 -1.89
C LEU A 73 5.66 -4.04 -3.00
N THR A 74 5.67 -2.73 -2.79
CA THR A 74 6.18 -1.76 -3.76
C THR A 74 7.65 -2.01 -4.06
N ARG A 75 8.48 -2.25 -3.03
CA ARG A 75 9.92 -2.55 -3.20
C ARG A 75 10.15 -3.85 -3.97
N GLU A 76 9.34 -4.88 -3.72
CA GLU A 76 9.43 -6.15 -4.45
C GLU A 76 9.06 -5.97 -5.93
N VAL A 77 7.97 -5.25 -6.22
CA VAL A 77 7.56 -4.96 -7.61
C VAL A 77 8.57 -4.06 -8.32
N GLU A 78 9.15 -3.06 -7.64
CA GLU A 78 10.21 -2.20 -8.17
C GLU A 78 11.46 -3.00 -8.54
N ALA A 79 11.91 -3.91 -7.66
CA ALA A 79 13.06 -4.77 -7.93
C ALA A 79 12.84 -5.64 -9.17
N GLN A 80 11.66 -6.26 -9.29
CA GLN A 80 11.29 -7.07 -10.45
C GLN A 80 11.15 -6.23 -11.74
N ALA A 81 10.61 -5.02 -11.65
CA ALA A 81 10.53 -4.09 -12.76
C ALA A 81 11.92 -3.67 -13.27
N ASN A 82 12.87 -3.47 -12.35
CA ASN A 82 14.26 -3.16 -12.67
C ASN A 82 14.97 -4.34 -13.32
N LEU A 83 14.80 -5.56 -12.80
CA LEU A 83 15.31 -6.80 -13.41
C LEU A 83 14.77 -6.96 -14.83
N TYR A 84 13.45 -6.85 -15.02
CA TYR A 84 12.82 -6.91 -16.34
C TYR A 84 13.43 -5.90 -17.32
N ARG A 85 13.70 -4.67 -16.87
CA ARG A 85 14.33 -3.63 -17.70
C ARG A 85 15.75 -4.01 -18.11
N MET A 86 16.53 -4.61 -17.22
CA MET A 86 17.89 -5.07 -17.52
C MET A 86 17.89 -6.27 -18.48
N ASP A 87 16.97 -7.22 -18.27
CA ASP A 87 16.91 -8.45 -19.06
C ASP A 87 16.34 -8.24 -20.47
N VAL A 88 15.28 -7.43 -20.59
CA VAL A 88 14.54 -7.22 -21.85
C VAL A 88 14.98 -5.92 -22.56
N GLY A 89 15.71 -5.04 -21.88
CA GLY A 89 16.16 -3.75 -22.44
C GLY A 89 15.04 -2.71 -22.62
N ARG A 90 13.85 -2.92 -22.03
CA ARG A 90 12.72 -1.97 -22.09
C ARG A 90 11.97 -1.87 -20.77
N ALA A 91 11.31 -0.74 -20.54
CA ALA A 91 10.47 -0.55 -19.35
C ALA A 91 9.31 -1.57 -19.29
N ILE A 92 8.99 -2.02 -18.08
CA ILE A 92 7.82 -2.87 -17.84
C ILE A 92 6.53 -2.09 -18.13
N SER A 93 5.54 -2.74 -18.74
CA SER A 93 4.23 -2.13 -18.94
C SER A 93 3.43 -2.08 -17.63
N VAL A 94 2.51 -1.10 -17.50
CA VAL A 94 1.59 -1.01 -16.34
C VAL A 94 0.81 -2.31 -16.15
N ARG A 95 0.33 -2.93 -17.24
CA ARG A 95 -0.39 -4.20 -17.20
C ARG A 95 0.47 -5.33 -16.65
N SER A 96 1.72 -5.43 -17.09
CA SER A 96 2.66 -6.46 -16.63
C SER A 96 3.01 -6.27 -15.16
N ALA A 97 3.27 -5.03 -14.73
CA ALA A 97 3.54 -4.71 -13.32
C ALA A 97 2.33 -5.02 -12.42
N ALA A 98 1.12 -4.66 -12.84
CA ALA A 98 -0.11 -4.98 -12.11
C ALA A 98 -0.33 -6.51 -12.00
N LYS A 99 -0.06 -7.26 -13.07
CA LYS A 99 -0.17 -8.72 -13.06
C LYS A 99 0.88 -9.37 -12.15
N LEU A 100 2.12 -8.87 -12.18
CA LEU A 100 3.17 -9.30 -11.26
C LEU A 100 2.75 -9.06 -9.80
N MET A 101 2.28 -7.85 -9.49
CA MET A 101 1.78 -7.50 -8.15
C MET A 101 0.65 -8.43 -7.70
N SER A 102 -0.31 -8.71 -8.60
CA SER A 102 -1.40 -9.65 -8.33
C SER A 102 -0.88 -11.05 -7.99
N ASN A 103 0.14 -11.52 -8.71
CA ASN A 103 0.75 -12.82 -8.45
C ASN A 103 1.50 -12.85 -7.11
N ILE A 104 2.21 -11.78 -6.73
CA ILE A 104 2.90 -11.67 -5.43
C ILE A 104 1.87 -11.73 -4.29
N LEU A 105 0.79 -10.95 -4.41
CA LEU A 105 -0.30 -10.93 -3.42
C LEU A 105 -0.94 -12.31 -3.27
N PHE A 106 -1.22 -12.99 -4.39
CA PHE A 106 -1.83 -14.32 -4.36
C PHE A 106 -0.88 -15.40 -3.82
N ASN A 107 0.42 -15.32 -4.11
CA ASN A 107 1.41 -16.25 -3.59
C ASN A 107 1.47 -16.20 -2.05
N ARG A 108 1.27 -15.00 -1.47
CA ARG A 108 1.19 -14.80 -0.02
C ARG A 108 -0.18 -15.12 0.61
N ARG A 109 -1.10 -15.82 -0.07
CA ARG A 109 -2.47 -16.06 0.44
C ARG A 109 -2.58 -16.73 1.81
N TYR A 110 -1.56 -17.49 2.25
CA TYR A 110 -1.55 -18.13 3.57
C TYR A 110 -1.08 -17.19 4.70
N ALA A 111 -0.42 -16.09 4.34
CA ALA A 111 -0.01 -15.00 5.24
C ALA A 111 -0.14 -13.68 4.46
N PRO A 112 -1.38 -13.21 4.22
CA PRO A 112 -1.64 -12.16 3.25
C PRO A 112 -1.09 -10.82 3.71
N LEU A 113 -0.66 -10.02 2.74
CA LEU A 113 -0.42 -8.60 2.97
C LEU A 113 -1.76 -7.91 3.18
N ILE A 114 -1.92 -7.21 4.31
CA ILE A 114 -3.14 -6.50 4.69
C ILE A 114 -3.14 -5.12 4.02
N THR A 115 -3.09 -5.11 2.69
CA THR A 115 -3.05 -3.89 1.86
C THR A 115 -3.94 -4.04 0.63
N GLN A 116 -4.43 -2.91 0.13
CA GLN A 116 -5.26 -2.76 -1.07
C GLN A 116 -4.64 -1.64 -1.93
N THR A 117 -4.62 -1.85 -3.24
CA THR A 117 -3.95 -1.00 -4.22
C THR A 117 -4.60 -1.08 -5.59
#